data_AF-A0A6N6S8N4-F1
#
_entry.id   AF-A0A6N6S8N4-F1
#
_cell.length_a   1.000
_cell.length_b   1.000
_cell.length_c   1.000
_cell.angle_alpha   90.00
_cell.angle_beta   90.00
_cell.angle_gamma   90.00
#
_symmetry.space_group_name_H-M   'P 1'
#
loop_
_entity.id
_entity.type
_entity.pdbx_description
1 polymer ?
#
loop_
_entity_poly.entity_id
_entity_poly.type
_entity_poly.pdbx_seq_one_letter_code
_entity_poly.pdbx_strand_id
1 'polypeptide(L)'
;MTRIKALPHEALRRLVWPLRITRAGIAAERITRGFWPVWTILFALIAAVAFGAQDWLPLEVFWVGGVFALLGLLWALVRGIRQFRWPTEAEALDRLDRTLPGRPIAALTDSLAMGGGDAGTASVWRAHVARMADRART
;
A
#
# COMPACT_ATOMS: atom_id res chain seq x y z
N MET A 1 8.83 9.72 -40.50
CA MET A 1 7.77 8.99 -39.74
C MET A 1 8.41 7.92 -38.85
N THR A 2 9.31 8.31 -37.95
CA THR A 2 10.21 7.36 -37.26
C THR A 2 10.69 8.00 -35.96
N ARG A 3 10.09 7.64 -34.81
CA ARG A 3 10.67 7.65 -33.43
C ARG A 3 9.68 7.64 -32.25
N ILE A 4 8.35 7.54 -32.45
CA ILE A 4 7.42 7.68 -31.30
C ILE A 4 6.99 6.33 -30.68
N LYS A 5 7.14 5.19 -31.37
CA LYS A 5 6.66 3.89 -30.85
C LYS A 5 7.60 3.16 -29.88
N ALA A 6 8.88 3.55 -29.76
CA ALA A 6 9.88 2.78 -29.00
C ALA A 6 10.02 3.15 -27.52
N LEU A 7 9.32 4.18 -27.02
CA LEU A 7 9.44 4.66 -25.63
C LEU A 7 8.27 4.43 -24.64
N PRO A 8 7.28 3.52 -24.82
CA PRO A 8 6.33 3.23 -23.73
C PRO A 8 6.71 2.05 -22.84
N HIS A 9 7.30 0.97 -23.37
CA HIS A 9 7.26 -0.32 -22.68
C HIS A 9 8.33 -0.51 -21.59
N GLU A 10 9.55 0.02 -21.78
CA GLU A 10 10.61 -0.09 -20.78
C GLU A 10 10.41 0.83 -19.57
N ALA A 11 9.91 2.05 -19.82
CA ALA A 11 9.55 2.99 -18.76
C ALA A 11 8.35 2.47 -17.95
N LEU A 12 7.32 1.92 -18.61
CA LEU A 12 6.20 1.28 -17.93
C LEU A 12 6.62 0.02 -17.17
N ARG A 13 7.51 -0.83 -17.72
CA ARG A 13 8.05 -2.02 -17.03
C ARG A 13 8.83 -1.66 -15.76
N ARG A 14 9.61 -0.58 -15.78
CA ARG A 14 10.31 -0.08 -14.59
C ARG A 14 9.36 0.47 -13.52
N LEU A 15 8.18 0.96 -13.89
CA LEU A 15 7.16 1.42 -12.94
C LEU A 15 6.41 0.28 -12.23
N VAL A 16 6.30 -0.91 -12.83
CA VAL A 16 5.54 -2.04 -12.24
C VAL A 16 6.15 -2.52 -10.92
N TRP A 17 7.47 -2.53 -10.82
CA TRP A 17 8.18 -3.04 -9.64
C TRP A 17 8.04 -2.12 -8.42
N PRO A 18 8.29 -0.79 -8.53
CA PRO A 18 7.97 0.19 -7.48
C PRO A 18 6.51 0.11 -7.04
N LEU A 19 5.57 -0.04 -7.98
CA LEU A 19 4.14 -0.11 -7.67
C LEU A 19 3.80 -1.35 -6.81
N ARG A 20 4.43 -2.49 -7.09
CA ARG A 20 4.28 -3.71 -6.29
C ARG A 20 4.88 -3.53 -4.89
N ILE A 21 6.02 -2.86 -4.74
CA ILE A 21 6.58 -2.52 -3.42
C ILE A 21 5.64 -1.59 -2.67
N THR A 22 5.11 -0.55 -3.31
CA THR A 22 4.17 0.38 -2.67
C THR A 22 2.89 -0.33 -2.24
N ARG A 23 2.34 -1.23 -3.07
CA ARG A 23 1.20 -2.09 -2.69
C ARG A 23 1.54 -2.99 -1.51
N ALA A 24 2.73 -3.61 -1.52
CA ALA A 24 3.19 -4.43 -0.41
C ALA A 24 3.39 -3.63 0.87
N GLY A 25 3.90 -2.40 0.80
CA GLY A 25 4.08 -1.49 1.93
C GLY A 25 2.75 -1.04 2.52
N ILE A 26 1.77 -0.67 1.68
CA ILE A 26 0.41 -0.34 2.14
C ILE A 26 -0.27 -1.56 2.76
N ALA A 27 -0.11 -2.74 2.14
CA ALA A 27 -0.63 -3.99 2.69
C ALA A 27 0.01 -4.31 4.05
N ALA A 28 1.33 -4.20 4.18
CA ALA A 28 2.05 -4.39 5.44
C ALA A 28 1.60 -3.38 6.51
N GLU A 29 1.46 -2.10 6.18
CA GLU A 29 0.96 -1.07 7.10
C GLU A 29 -0.47 -1.41 7.58
N ARG A 30 -1.36 -1.82 6.65
CA ARG A 30 -2.74 -2.23 6.97
C ARG A 30 -2.78 -3.52 7.77
N ILE A 31 -1.91 -4.49 7.50
CA ILE A 31 -1.81 -5.72 8.29
C ILE A 31 -1.34 -5.40 9.70
N THR A 32 -0.23 -4.70 9.85
CA THR A 32 0.33 -4.37 11.16
C THR A 32 -0.63 -3.53 11.99
N ARG A 33 -1.28 -2.52 11.39
CA ARG A 33 -2.25 -1.67 12.09
C ARG A 33 -3.60 -2.36 12.33
N GLY A 34 -4.09 -3.16 11.38
CA GLY A 34 -5.37 -3.86 11.49
C GLY A 34 -5.32 -5.07 12.41
N PHE A 35 -4.18 -5.76 12.46
CA PHE A 35 -3.93 -6.93 13.29
C PHE A 35 -3.10 -6.61 14.53
N TRP A 36 -2.93 -5.33 14.88
CA TRP A 36 -2.20 -4.92 16.09
C TRP A 36 -2.62 -5.68 17.37
N PRO A 37 -3.93 -5.93 17.64
CA PRO A 37 -4.31 -6.62 18.88
C PRO A 37 -3.91 -8.10 18.85
N VAL A 38 -3.88 -8.72 17.66
CA VAL A 38 -3.40 -10.11 17.50
C VAL A 38 -1.93 -10.20 17.89
N TRP A 39 -1.10 -9.30 17.36
CA TRP A 39 0.32 -9.25 17.70
C TRP A 39 0.56 -9.01 19.18
N THR A 40 -0.19 -8.09 19.80
CA THR A 40 -0.11 -7.82 21.24
C THR A 40 -0.46 -9.05 22.07
N ILE A 41 -1.57 -9.75 21.77
CA ILE A 41 -1.96 -10.96 22.50
C ILE A 41 -0.90 -12.05 22.32
N LEU A 42 -0.41 -12.25 21.09
CA LEU A 42 0.59 -13.28 20.79
C LEU A 42 1.90 -13.02 21.57
N PHE A 43 2.41 -11.79 21.54
CA PHE A 43 3.62 -11.43 22.27
C PHE A 43 3.44 -11.48 23.78
N ALA A 44 2.27 -11.09 24.30
CA ALA A 44 1.95 -11.20 25.71
C ALA A 44 1.93 -12.67 26.17
N LEU A 45 1.33 -13.58 25.37
CA LEU A 45 1.33 -15.02 25.66
C LEU A 45 2.75 -15.60 25.59
N ILE A 46 3.53 -15.26 24.56
CA ILE A 46 4.92 -15.70 24.44
C ILE A 46 5.74 -15.22 25.64
N ALA A 47 5.58 -13.96 26.05
CA ALA A 47 6.25 -13.43 27.23
C ALA A 47 5.80 -14.18 28.49
N ALA A 48 4.50 -14.35 28.72
CA ALA A 48 4.00 -15.08 29.88
C ALA A 48 4.63 -16.49 29.98
N VAL A 49 4.71 -17.21 28.86
CA VAL A 49 5.34 -18.54 28.81
C VAL A 49 6.85 -18.47 29.02
N ALA A 50 7.54 -17.56 28.34
CA ALA A 50 8.99 -17.42 28.41
C ALA A 50 9.48 -17.01 29.81
N PHE A 51 8.69 -16.23 30.55
CA PHE A 51 8.97 -15.82 31.93
C PHE A 51 8.45 -16.83 32.98
N GLY A 52 7.88 -17.96 32.56
CA GLY A 52 7.46 -19.01 33.47
C GLY A 52 6.16 -18.72 34.20
N ALA A 53 5.32 -17.79 33.73
CA ALA A 53 4.10 -17.39 34.45
C ALA A 53 3.17 -18.59 34.72
N GLN A 54 3.17 -19.60 33.86
CA GLN A 54 2.40 -20.83 34.05
C GLN A 54 2.74 -21.58 35.35
N ASP A 55 3.96 -21.44 35.87
CA ASP A 55 4.44 -22.18 37.05
C ASP A 55 4.04 -21.50 38.36
N TRP A 56 3.68 -20.21 38.32
CA TRP A 56 3.35 -19.39 39.48
C TRP A 56 1.85 -19.05 39.59
N LEU A 57 1.09 -19.27 38.51
CA LEU A 57 -0.32 -18.90 38.44
C LEU A 57 -1.22 -20.00 39.04
N PRO A 58 -2.21 -19.63 39.87
CA PRO A 58 -3.30 -20.53 40.23
C PRO A 58 -4.02 -21.05 38.98
N LEU A 59 -4.52 -22.28 39.05
CA LEU A 59 -5.17 -22.97 37.94
C LEU A 59 -6.36 -22.17 37.38
N GLU A 60 -7.13 -21.53 38.25
CA GLU A 60 -8.27 -20.70 37.88
C GLU A 60 -7.82 -19.50 37.03
N VAL A 61 -6.73 -18.83 37.43
CA VAL A 61 -6.20 -17.66 36.70
C VAL A 61 -5.64 -18.08 35.35
N PHE A 62 -4.97 -19.24 35.29
CA PHE A 62 -4.45 -19.78 34.04
C PHE A 62 -5.58 -20.07 33.04
N TRP A 63 -6.63 -20.79 33.44
CA TRP A 63 -7.75 -21.11 32.55
C TRP A 63 -8.56 -19.88 32.16
N VAL A 64 -8.89 -19.01 33.12
CA VAL A 64 -9.62 -17.77 32.84
C VAL A 64 -8.81 -16.89 31.88
N GLY A 65 -7.51 -16.70 32.14
CA GLY A 65 -6.60 -15.97 31.26
C GLY A 65 -6.53 -16.59 29.86
N GLY A 66 -6.43 -17.92 29.77
CA GLY A 66 -6.44 -18.64 28.50
C GLY A 66 -7.72 -18.44 27.68
N VAL A 67 -8.89 -18.50 28.33
CA VAL A 67 -10.18 -18.24 27.68
C VAL A 67 -10.26 -16.80 27.19
N PHE A 68 -9.87 -15.82 28.01
CA PHE A 68 -9.85 -14.41 27.58
C PHE A 68 -8.87 -14.15 26.44
N ALA A 69 -7.68 -14.77 26.47
CA ALA A 69 -6.71 -14.68 25.39
C ALA A 69 -7.27 -15.26 24.09
N LEU A 70 -7.94 -16.42 24.16
CA LEU A 70 -8.57 -17.04 22.98
C LEU A 70 -9.71 -16.17 22.43
N LEU A 71 -10.62 -15.69 23.27
CA LEU A 71 -11.71 -14.81 22.86
C LEU A 71 -11.20 -13.50 22.28
N GLY A 72 -10.17 -12.90 22.91
CA GLY A 72 -9.49 -11.72 22.42
C GLY A 72 -8.85 -11.94 21.06
N LEU A 73 -8.20 -13.09 20.85
CA LEU A 73 -7.58 -13.45 19.58
C LEU A 73 -8.64 -13.63 18.47
N LEU A 74 -9.73 -14.35 18.76
CA LEU A 74 -10.84 -14.54 17.83
C LEU A 74 -11.48 -13.20 17.46
N TRP A 75 -11.77 -12.35 18.44
CA TRP A 75 -12.31 -11.02 18.21
C TRP A 75 -11.36 -10.15 17.37
N ALA A 76 -10.07 -10.17 17.68
CA ALA A 76 -9.05 -9.42 16.96
C ALA A 76 -8.89 -9.91 15.51
N LEU A 77 -8.96 -11.23 15.28
CA LEU A 77 -8.96 -11.82 13.94
C LEU A 77 -10.20 -11.41 13.15
N VAL A 78 -11.40 -11.53 13.72
CA VAL A 78 -12.65 -11.13 13.07
C VAL A 78 -12.63 -9.64 12.75
N ARG A 79 -12.20 -8.81 13.70
CA ARG A 79 -12.04 -7.36 13.49
C ARG A 79 -11.03 -7.07 12.40
N GLY A 80 -9.86 -7.70 12.43
CA GLY A 80 -8.79 -7.54 11.45
C GLY A 80 -9.27 -7.89 10.04
N ILE A 81 -9.91 -9.05 9.88
CA ILE A 81 -10.50 -9.50 8.60
C ILE A 81 -11.59 -8.53 8.12
N ARG A 82 -12.49 -8.09 9.00
CA ARG A 82 -13.56 -7.13 8.63
C ARG A 82 -13.04 -5.76 8.26
N GLN A 83 -11.95 -5.31 8.87
CA GLN A 83 -11.30 -4.03 8.55
C GLN A 83 -10.32 -4.13 7.39
N PHE A 84 -9.90 -5.34 7.02
CA PHE A 84 -8.97 -5.57 5.93
C PHE A 84 -9.64 -5.32 4.58
N ARG A 85 -9.41 -4.12 4.05
CA ARG A 85 -9.75 -3.77 2.67
C ARG A 85 -8.49 -3.89 1.83
N TRP A 86 -8.52 -4.81 0.85
CA TRP A 86 -7.44 -4.98 -0.11
C TRP A 86 -7.12 -3.62 -0.77
N PRO A 87 -5.85 -3.16 -0.75
CA PRO A 87 -5.48 -1.90 -1.37
C PRO A 87 -5.71 -1.99 -2.88
N THR A 88 -6.50 -1.05 -3.39
CA THR A 88 -6.81 -0.97 -4.82
C THR A 88 -5.58 -0.50 -5.59
N GLU A 89 -5.53 -0.86 -6.88
CA GLU A 89 -4.43 -0.42 -7.75
C GLU A 89 -4.37 1.11 -7.86
N ALA A 90 -5.53 1.76 -7.85
CA ALA A 90 -5.66 3.22 -7.86
C ALA A 90 -5.04 3.88 -6.60
N GLU A 91 -5.22 3.32 -5.41
CA GLU A 91 -4.60 3.86 -4.18
C GLU A 91 -3.07 3.77 -4.22
N ALA A 92 -2.53 2.70 -4.80
CA ALA A 92 -1.09 2.53 -4.93
C ALA A 92 -0.49 3.45 -5.99
N LEU A 93 -1.20 3.64 -7.10
CA LEU A 93 -0.86 4.61 -8.14
C LEU A 93 -0.85 6.04 -7.57
N ASP A 94 -1.87 6.46 -6.82
CA ASP A 94 -1.90 7.81 -6.20
C ASP A 94 -0.79 8.00 -5.15
N ARG A 95 -0.49 6.98 -4.33
CA ARG A 95 0.60 7.10 -3.34
C ARG A 95 1.97 7.16 -4.01
N LEU A 96 2.19 6.41 -5.09
CA LEU A 96 3.42 6.48 -5.90
C LEU A 96 3.53 7.83 -6.62
N ASP A 97 2.44 8.33 -7.19
CA ASP A 97 2.41 9.63 -7.86
C ASP A 97 2.67 10.80 -6.90
N ARG A 98 2.21 10.70 -5.64
CA ARG A 98 2.54 11.66 -4.58
C ARG A 98 4.02 11.67 -4.19
N THR A 99 4.75 10.59 -4.40
CA THR A 99 6.19 10.54 -4.14
C THR A 99 7.02 11.15 -5.27
N LEU A 100 6.41 11.41 -6.43
CA LEU A 100 7.07 12.02 -7.58
C LEU A 100 6.79 13.54 -7.63
N PRO A 101 7.82 14.39 -7.79
CA PRO A 101 7.62 15.83 -7.89
C PRO A 101 6.80 16.18 -9.14
N GLY A 102 5.61 16.73 -8.93
CA GLY A 102 4.74 17.21 -10.01
C GLY A 102 3.63 16.26 -10.47
N ARG A 103 3.37 15.15 -9.76
CA ARG A 103 2.26 14.21 -10.05
C ARG A 103 2.15 13.80 -11.55
N PRO A 104 3.24 13.32 -12.15
CA PRO A 104 3.32 13.06 -13.59
C PRO A 104 2.37 11.95 -14.06
N ILE A 105 1.97 11.00 -13.20
CA ILE A 105 1.06 9.91 -13.58
C ILE A 105 -0.37 10.46 -13.71
N ALA A 106 -0.83 11.28 -12.76
CA ALA A 106 -2.11 11.98 -12.90
C ALA A 106 -2.12 12.88 -14.15
N ALA A 107 -1.05 13.63 -14.40
CA ALA A 107 -0.94 14.51 -15.58
C ALA A 107 -0.94 13.76 -16.94
N LEU A 108 -0.44 12.52 -16.96
CA LEU A 108 -0.44 11.67 -18.16
C LEU A 108 -1.75 10.89 -18.34
N THR A 109 -2.45 10.57 -17.24
CA THR A 109 -3.73 9.82 -17.26
C THR A 109 -4.92 10.76 -17.45
N ASP A 110 -4.78 12.03 -17.07
CA ASP A 110 -5.73 13.11 -17.36
C ASP A 110 -5.62 13.55 -18.83
N SER A 111 -5.87 12.59 -19.72
CA SER A 111 -5.93 12.82 -21.16
C SER A 111 -7.18 13.64 -21.45
N LEU A 112 -7.01 14.97 -21.46
CA LEU A 112 -7.76 15.96 -22.25
C LEU A 112 -9.28 15.70 -22.34
N ALA A 113 -10.02 16.09 -21.30
CA ALA A 113 -11.42 16.45 -21.47
C ALA A 113 -11.60 17.80 -22.21
N MET A 114 -10.51 18.51 -22.54
CA MET A 114 -10.56 19.72 -23.38
C MET A 114 -10.51 19.33 -24.86
N GLY A 115 -11.66 19.46 -25.51
CA GLY A 115 -11.88 19.22 -26.93
C GLY A 115 -10.84 19.87 -27.85
N GLY A 116 -10.52 19.15 -28.93
CA GLY A 116 -9.48 19.47 -29.90
C GLY A 116 -9.73 20.69 -30.78
N GLY A 117 -9.54 21.90 -30.25
CA GLY A 117 -9.76 23.13 -31.01
C GLY A 117 -8.52 23.86 -31.56
N ASP A 118 -7.32 23.73 -30.96
CA ASP A 118 -6.21 24.63 -31.31
C ASP A 118 -4.82 23.97 -31.39
N ALA A 119 -4.17 24.14 -32.54
CA ALA A 119 -2.87 23.55 -32.88
C ALA A 119 -1.72 24.11 -32.02
N GLY A 120 -1.86 25.34 -31.52
CA GLY A 120 -0.90 25.96 -30.60
C GLY A 120 -0.85 25.23 -29.25
N THR A 121 -2.00 24.93 -28.66
CA THR A 121 -2.15 24.25 -27.37
C THR A 121 -1.59 22.83 -27.40
N ALA A 122 -1.74 22.12 -28.52
CA ALA A 122 -1.17 20.78 -28.71
C ALA A 122 0.37 20.77 -28.73
N SER A 123 1.02 21.88 -29.11
CA SER A 123 2.49 21.97 -29.13
C SER A 123 3.07 22.19 -27.73
N VAL A 124 2.44 23.06 -26.93
CA VAL A 124 2.81 23.31 -25.53
C VAL A 124 2.55 22.08 -24.68
N TRP A 125 1.43 21.38 -24.90
CA TRP A 125 1.13 20.12 -24.24
C TRP A 125 2.19 19.05 -24.53
N ARG A 126 2.61 18.89 -25.78
CA ARG A 126 3.71 17.97 -26.14
C ARG A 126 5.03 18.31 -25.46
N ALA A 127 5.36 19.59 -25.35
CA ALA A 127 6.55 20.04 -24.63
C ALA A 127 6.44 19.79 -23.11
N HIS A 128 5.25 19.96 -22.54
CA HIS A 128 4.98 19.63 -21.14
C HIS A 128 5.10 18.12 -20.87
N VAL A 129 4.50 17.28 -21.72
CA VAL A 129 4.58 15.81 -21.65
C VAL A 129 6.02 15.32 -21.77
N ALA A 130 6.81 15.88 -22.69
CA ALA A 130 8.22 15.53 -22.83
C ALA A 130 9.03 15.83 -21.55
N ARG A 131 8.75 16.95 -20.89
CA ARG A 131 9.38 17.32 -19.60
C ARG A 131 8.91 16.47 -18.41
N MET A 132 7.72 15.88 -18.48
CA MET A 132 7.22 14.94 -17.46
C MET A 132 7.80 13.54 -17.66
N ALA A 133 7.92 13.08 -18.91
CA ALA A 133 8.52 11.79 -19.25
C ALA A 133 10.00 11.69 -18.84
N ASP A 134 10.75 12.80 -18.92
CA ASP A 134 12.15 12.85 -18.49
C ASP A 134 12.30 12.75 -16.97
N ARG A 135 11.37 13.37 -16.22
CA ARG A 135 11.31 13.31 -14.74
C ARG A 135 10.88 11.94 -14.22
N ALA A 136 10.14 11.15 -14.99
CA ALA A 136 9.76 9.79 -14.62
C ALA A 136 10.87 8.75 -14.86
N ARG A 137 11.97 9.12 -15.53
CA ARG A 137 13.11 8.24 -15.80
C ARG A 137 14.22 8.29 -14.74
N THR A 138 14.24 9.35 -13.92
CA THR A 138 15.21 9.56 -12.85
C THR A 138 14.78 8.84 -11.59
#